data_AF-A0A7W0PPU4-F1
#
_entry.id   AF-A0A7W0PPU4-F1
#
_cell.length_a   1.000
_cell.length_b   1.000
_cell.length_c   1.000
_cell.angle_alpha   90.00
_cell.angle_beta   90.00
_cell.angle_gamma   90.00
#
_symmetry.space_group_name_H-M   'P 1'
#
loop_
_entity.id
_entity.type
_entity.pdbx_description
1 polymer ?
#
loop_
_entity_poly.entity_id
_entity_poly.type
_entity_poly.pdbx_seq_one_letter_code
_entity_poly.pdbx_strand_id
1 'polypeptide(L)'
;MLYSLDQRLGIVGTLDDSTGTETARERFRTFLRDSVRAIVGVRDYVEACTKNKWPQYDHALQDLVNHTGELIGFDVEFGRYRGVTNDIGHDGLWRCNDFSMVVEVKTTDAFSIHSATVVGYVDKLISKGAITDWDHAMGLYVFGRTDSQLTQLANSVIGPR
;
A
#
# COMPACT_ATOMS: atom_id res chain seq x y z
N MET A 1 19.28 -14.82 11.98
CA MET A 1 18.07 -14.83 12.84
C MET A 1 17.24 -13.63 12.41
N LEU A 2 16.13 -13.84 11.68
CA LEU A 2 15.22 -12.75 11.31
C LEU A 2 14.19 -12.60 12.44
N TYR A 3 14.09 -11.41 13.02
CA TYR A 3 13.05 -11.10 13.99
C TYR A 3 11.66 -11.22 13.35
N SER A 4 10.66 -11.66 14.13
CA SER A 4 9.26 -11.62 13.68
C SER A 4 8.79 -10.18 13.45
N LEU A 5 7.70 -10.00 12.71
CA LEU A 5 7.12 -8.67 12.50
C LEU A 5 6.79 -7.98 13.83
N ASP A 6 6.24 -8.72 14.81
CA ASP A 6 5.88 -8.18 16.12
C ASP A 6 7.10 -7.67 16.89
N GLN A 7 8.20 -8.43 16.85
CA GLN A 7 9.45 -8.00 17.46
C GLN A 7 10.00 -6.75 16.76
N ARG A 8 9.88 -6.68 15.43
CA ARG A 8 10.27 -5.49 14.66
C ARG A 8 9.43 -4.28 15.03
N LEU A 9 8.11 -4.40 15.03
CA LEU A 9 7.18 -3.34 15.45
C LEU A 9 7.41 -2.91 16.89
N GLY A 10 7.72 -3.84 17.80
CA GLY A 10 8.11 -3.53 19.17
C GLY A 10 9.40 -2.71 19.28
N ILE A 11 10.34 -2.88 18.34
CA ILE A 11 11.60 -2.11 18.30
C ILE A 11 11.41 -0.74 17.64
N VAL A 12 10.70 -0.68 16.50
CA VAL A 12 10.53 0.59 15.76
C VAL A 12 9.51 1.51 16.42
N GLY A 13 8.57 0.97 17.19
CA GLY A 13 7.48 1.69 17.85
C GLY A 13 6.20 1.73 17.02
N THR A 14 5.23 2.52 17.49
CA THR A 14 3.92 2.67 16.85
C THR A 14 4.03 3.43 15.53
N LEU A 15 3.72 2.76 14.42
CA LEU A 15 3.54 3.34 13.10
C LEU A 15 2.39 4.33 13.12
N ASP A 16 2.69 5.59 12.81
CA ASP A 16 1.74 6.68 12.65
C ASP A 16 2.26 7.70 11.60
N ASP A 17 1.48 8.76 11.36
CA ASP A 17 1.79 9.80 10.37
C ASP A 17 2.65 10.95 10.95
N SER A 18 3.34 10.74 12.08
CA SER A 18 4.27 11.74 12.61
C SER A 18 5.33 12.10 11.57
N THR A 19 5.75 13.37 11.55
CA THR A 19 6.76 13.88 10.61
C THR A 19 8.18 13.80 11.20
N GLY A 20 9.19 13.70 10.32
CA GLY A 20 10.61 13.61 10.69
C GLY A 20 11.26 12.30 10.21
N THR A 21 12.60 12.26 10.20
CA THR A 21 13.37 11.10 9.73
C THR A 21 13.47 9.98 10.76
N GLU A 22 13.27 10.30 12.04
CA GLU A 22 13.40 9.38 13.17
C GLU A 22 12.05 8.92 13.71
N THR A 23 10.99 8.91 12.90
CA THR A 23 9.68 8.39 13.32
C THR A 23 9.66 6.87 13.23
N ALA A 24 8.72 6.23 13.92
CA ALA A 24 8.56 4.77 13.85
C ALA A 24 8.31 4.29 12.41
N ARG A 25 7.53 5.07 11.65
CA ARG A 25 7.29 4.86 10.22
C ARG A 25 8.58 4.88 9.40
N GLU A 26 9.38 5.92 9.51
CA GLU A 26 10.62 6.01 8.72
C GLU A 26 11.66 4.97 9.14
N ARG A 27 11.74 4.61 10.43
CA ARG A 27 12.56 3.49 10.89
C ARG A 27 12.11 2.16 10.30
N PHE A 28 10.80 1.91 10.24
CA PHE A 28 10.27 0.69 9.63
C PHE A 28 10.58 0.61 8.14
N ARG A 29 10.31 1.70 7.39
CA ARG A 29 10.63 1.78 5.95
C ARG A 29 12.12 1.60 5.66
N THR A 30 12.97 2.19 6.48
CA THR A 30 14.43 2.03 6.38
C THR A 30 14.84 0.59 6.67
N PHE A 31 14.26 -0.04 7.69
CA PHE A 31 14.47 -1.47 7.96
C PHE A 31 14.07 -2.35 6.77
N LEU A 32 12.91 -2.09 6.14
CA LEU A 32 12.47 -2.84 4.96
C LEU A 32 13.52 -2.75 3.84
N ARG A 33 13.93 -1.52 3.46
CA ARG A 33 14.96 -1.30 2.43
C ARG A 33 16.30 -1.96 2.75
N ASP A 34 16.75 -1.86 4.00
CA ASP A 34 18.08 -2.33 4.38
C ASP A 34 18.13 -3.84 4.58
N SER A 35 17.04 -4.44 5.07
CA SER A 35 17.06 -5.82 5.58
C SER A 35 16.13 -6.79 4.83
N VAL A 36 15.08 -6.31 4.16
CA VAL A 36 14.06 -7.14 3.49
C VAL A 36 14.25 -7.08 1.98
N ARG A 37 15.44 -7.43 1.50
CA ARG A 37 15.86 -7.23 0.09
C ARG A 37 15.33 -8.28 -0.90
N ALA A 38 14.46 -9.17 -0.47
CA ALA A 38 13.93 -10.25 -1.30
C ALA A 38 12.45 -10.48 -1.01
N ILE A 39 11.70 -10.80 -2.07
CA ILE A 39 10.25 -11.04 -2.01
C ILE A 39 9.88 -12.11 -0.97
N VAL A 40 10.73 -13.11 -0.76
CA VAL A 40 10.49 -14.14 0.27
C VAL A 40 10.40 -13.55 1.69
N GLY A 41 11.21 -12.54 2.01
CA GLY A 41 11.16 -11.87 3.31
C GLY A 41 9.92 -10.99 3.47
N VAL A 42 9.46 -10.37 2.39
CA VAL A 42 8.20 -9.62 2.38
C VAL A 42 7.02 -10.55 2.63
N ARG A 43 6.98 -11.71 1.95
CA ARG A 43 5.90 -12.69 2.09
C ARG A 43 5.67 -13.09 3.54
N ASP A 44 6.73 -13.40 4.28
CA ASP A 44 6.61 -13.85 5.67
C ASP A 44 5.99 -12.76 6.58
N TYR A 45 6.29 -11.48 6.33
CA TYR A 45 5.67 -10.36 7.07
C TYR A 45 4.25 -10.04 6.59
N VAL A 46 3.97 -10.15 5.29
CA VAL A 46 2.61 -10.05 4.76
C VAL A 46 1.72 -11.11 5.41
N GLU A 47 2.17 -12.36 5.51
CA GLU A 47 1.43 -13.43 6.20
C GLU A 47 1.15 -13.11 7.67
N ALA A 48 2.07 -12.44 8.37
CA ALA A 48 1.85 -12.04 9.76
C ALA A 48 0.74 -10.98 9.87
N CYS A 49 0.72 -9.99 8.95
CA CYS A 49 -0.33 -8.98 8.88
C CYS A 49 -1.71 -9.59 8.58
N THR A 50 -1.74 -10.64 7.75
CA THR A 50 -3.00 -11.24 7.26
C THR A 50 -3.51 -12.39 8.11
N LYS A 51 -2.78 -12.83 9.15
CA LYS A 51 -3.28 -13.84 10.11
C LYS A 51 -3.85 -13.20 11.38
N ASN A 52 -3.31 -12.07 11.80
CA ASN A 52 -3.67 -11.41 13.06
C ASN A 52 -4.51 -10.14 12.86
N LYS A 53 -5.19 -9.65 13.92
CA LYS A 53 -5.98 -8.40 13.90
C LYS A 53 -5.38 -7.40 14.88
N TRP A 54 -4.74 -6.36 14.35
CA TRP A 54 -4.20 -5.23 15.10
C TRP A 54 -3.97 -4.05 14.14
N PRO A 55 -4.35 -2.80 14.46
CA PRO A 55 -4.24 -1.68 13.52
C PRO A 55 -2.83 -1.44 12.96
N GLN A 56 -1.79 -1.79 13.71
CA GLN A 56 -0.42 -1.67 13.23
C GLN A 56 -0.09 -2.64 12.10
N TYR A 57 -0.82 -3.76 11.97
CA TYR A 57 -0.69 -4.64 10.81
C TYR A 57 -1.28 -4.02 9.54
N ASP A 58 -2.29 -3.15 9.64
CA ASP A 58 -2.82 -2.44 8.48
C ASP A 58 -1.74 -1.49 7.92
N HIS A 59 -1.11 -0.72 8.81
CA HIS A 59 -0.02 0.20 8.47
C HIS A 59 1.22 -0.55 7.97
N ALA A 60 1.61 -1.64 8.65
CA ALA A 60 2.72 -2.47 8.20
C ALA A 60 2.44 -3.13 6.85
N LEU A 61 1.22 -3.62 6.60
CA LEU A 61 0.84 -4.20 5.31
C LEU A 61 0.94 -3.16 4.19
N GLN A 62 0.45 -1.94 4.41
CA GLN A 62 0.59 -0.84 3.46
C GLN A 62 2.06 -0.59 3.08
N ASP A 63 2.94 -0.47 4.08
CA ASP A 63 4.37 -0.25 3.84
C ASP A 63 5.05 -1.47 3.19
N LEU A 64 4.65 -2.70 3.51
CA LEU A 64 5.16 -3.92 2.87
C LEU A 64 4.73 -4.03 1.40
N VAL A 65 3.50 -3.66 1.08
CA VAL A 65 3.01 -3.60 -0.30
C VAL A 65 3.83 -2.57 -1.08
N ASN A 66 3.98 -1.36 -0.56
CA ASN A 66 4.81 -0.33 -1.19
C ASN A 66 6.28 -0.76 -1.37
N HIS A 67 6.86 -1.39 -0.36
CA HIS A 67 8.20 -1.95 -0.46
C HIS A 67 8.31 -3.06 -1.52
N THR A 68 7.24 -3.83 -1.76
CA THR A 68 7.19 -4.77 -2.88
C THR A 68 7.33 -4.04 -4.22
N GLY A 69 6.67 -2.89 -4.36
CA GLY A 69 6.83 -2.00 -5.52
C GLY A 69 8.28 -1.57 -5.74
N GLU A 70 8.99 -1.17 -4.67
CA GLU A 70 10.42 -0.84 -4.75
C GLU A 70 11.24 -2.05 -5.20
N LEU A 71 11.00 -3.24 -4.64
CA LEU A 71 11.74 -4.46 -4.95
C LEU A 71 11.56 -4.93 -6.41
N ILE A 72 10.42 -4.64 -7.03
CA ILE A 72 10.15 -4.98 -8.44
C ILE A 72 10.53 -3.84 -9.41
N GLY A 73 11.13 -2.76 -8.90
CA GLY A 73 11.76 -1.72 -9.72
C GLY A 73 10.96 -0.45 -9.95
N PHE A 74 9.86 -0.22 -9.23
CA PHE A 74 9.17 1.07 -9.25
C PHE A 74 9.85 2.09 -8.35
N ASP A 75 9.75 3.36 -8.73
CA ASP A 75 9.93 4.48 -7.80
C ASP A 75 8.65 4.64 -6.97
N VAL A 76 8.74 4.44 -5.66
CA VAL A 76 7.56 4.32 -4.78
C VAL A 76 7.47 5.48 -3.83
N GLU A 77 6.37 6.22 -3.96
CA GLU A 77 5.91 7.18 -2.96
C GLU A 77 4.95 6.48 -2.00
N PHE A 78 5.36 6.38 -0.74
CA PHE A 78 4.53 5.79 0.30
C PHE A 78 3.46 6.78 0.76
N GLY A 79 2.21 6.33 0.78
CA GLY A 79 1.09 7.08 1.29
C GLY A 79 1.11 7.25 2.81
N ARG A 80 0.10 7.99 3.28
CA ARG A 80 -0.21 8.17 4.69
C ARG A 80 -1.01 7.00 5.21
N TYR A 81 -0.93 6.76 6.51
CA TYR A 81 -1.73 5.74 7.19
C TYR A 81 -3.16 6.20 7.45
N ARG A 82 -3.38 7.51 7.57
CA ARG A 82 -4.70 8.10 7.80
C ARG A 82 -5.01 9.14 6.73
N GLY A 83 -6.18 9.00 6.13
CA GLY A 83 -6.73 9.99 5.20
C GLY A 83 -6.94 11.34 5.90
N VAL A 84 -6.69 12.42 5.17
CA VAL A 84 -7.00 13.79 5.57
C VAL A 84 -7.88 14.46 4.53
N THR A 85 -8.77 15.34 4.97
CA THR A 85 -9.84 15.92 4.14
C THR A 85 -9.35 16.65 2.88
N ASN A 86 -8.12 17.16 2.89
CA ASN A 86 -7.58 18.02 1.82
C ASN A 86 -6.45 17.38 1.00
N ASP A 87 -6.18 16.09 1.19
CA ASP A 87 -5.10 15.40 0.47
C ASP A 87 -5.63 14.21 -0.35
N ILE A 88 -4.87 13.80 -1.35
CA ILE A 88 -5.22 12.61 -2.15
C ILE A 88 -4.80 11.39 -1.33
N GLY A 89 -5.78 10.69 -0.75
CA GLY A 89 -5.55 9.67 0.25
C GLY A 89 -5.21 8.28 -0.29
N HIS A 90 -4.31 8.16 -1.27
CA HIS A 90 -3.83 6.85 -1.71
C HIS A 90 -2.82 6.26 -0.72
N ASP A 91 -2.76 4.94 -0.66
CA ASP A 91 -1.82 4.22 0.22
C ASP A 91 -0.41 4.13 -0.37
N GLY A 92 -0.29 4.23 -1.69
CA GLY A 92 0.97 4.27 -2.41
C GLY A 92 0.83 4.80 -3.84
N LEU A 93 1.90 5.38 -4.37
CA LEU A 93 1.98 5.81 -5.76
C LEU A 93 3.31 5.33 -6.35
N TRP A 94 3.21 4.36 -7.26
CA TRP A 94 4.37 3.70 -7.87
C TRP A 94 4.55 4.25 -9.28
N ARG A 95 5.78 4.59 -9.65
CA ARG A 95 6.11 5.18 -10.95
C ARG A 95 7.18 4.35 -11.65
N CYS A 96 7.01 4.15 -12.95
CA CYS A 96 8.00 3.55 -13.82
C CYS A 96 7.89 4.19 -15.20
N ASN A 97 8.91 4.97 -15.58
CA ASN A 97 8.89 5.80 -16.78
C ASN A 97 7.68 6.75 -16.78
N ASP A 98 6.82 6.66 -17.79
CA ASP A 98 5.58 7.41 -17.96
C ASP A 98 4.38 6.78 -17.26
N PHE A 99 4.49 5.53 -16.81
CA PHE A 99 3.39 4.79 -16.19
C PHE A 99 3.34 4.99 -14.67
N SER A 100 2.12 5.20 -14.16
CA SER A 100 1.85 5.37 -12.72
C SER A 100 0.80 4.38 -12.21
N MET A 101 1.03 3.81 -11.03
CA MET A 101 0.09 2.94 -10.34
C MET A 101 -0.31 3.55 -9.00
N VAL A 102 -1.61 3.77 -8.82
CA VAL A 102 -2.19 4.28 -7.58
C VAL A 102 -2.68 3.09 -6.76
N VAL A 103 -2.05 2.86 -5.61
CA VAL A 103 -2.24 1.68 -4.78
C VAL A 103 -3.12 2.00 -3.58
N GLU A 104 -4.09 1.13 -3.32
CA GLU A 104 -4.93 1.11 -2.12
C GLU A 104 -4.86 -0.27 -1.46
N VAL A 105 -4.57 -0.30 -0.18
CA VAL A 105 -4.35 -1.51 0.61
C VAL A 105 -5.47 -1.70 1.62
N LYS A 106 -6.02 -2.91 1.68
CA LYS A 106 -7.04 -3.29 2.67
C LYS A 106 -6.67 -4.63 3.29
N THR A 107 -6.65 -4.72 4.62
CA THR A 107 -6.39 -5.99 5.31
C THR A 107 -7.55 -6.97 5.21
N THR A 108 -8.77 -6.49 4.97
CA THR A 108 -9.97 -7.31 4.75
C THR A 108 -10.84 -6.74 3.63
N ASP A 109 -11.62 -7.60 2.97
CA ASP A 109 -12.65 -7.24 1.98
C ASP A 109 -14.04 -7.03 2.62
N ALA A 110 -14.11 -6.96 3.96
CA ALA A 110 -15.38 -6.83 4.70
C ALA A 110 -16.06 -5.47 4.51
N PHE A 111 -15.32 -4.46 4.03
CA PHE A 111 -15.87 -3.18 3.61
C PHE A 111 -16.16 -3.23 2.11
N SER A 112 -17.36 -2.81 1.74
CA SER A 112 -17.80 -2.66 0.35
C SER A 112 -16.70 -1.97 -0.46
N ILE A 113 -16.15 -2.71 -1.41
CA ILE A 113 -15.09 -2.20 -2.29
C ILE A 113 -15.77 -1.21 -3.22
N HIS A 114 -15.58 0.07 -2.95
CA HIS A 114 -15.99 1.12 -3.85
C HIS A 114 -14.85 1.34 -4.82
N SER A 115 -14.86 0.62 -5.96
CA SER A 115 -13.88 0.81 -7.05
C SER A 115 -13.74 2.29 -7.46
N ALA A 116 -14.78 3.09 -7.24
CA ALA A 116 -14.80 4.53 -7.38
C ALA A 116 -13.73 5.28 -6.55
N THR A 117 -13.20 4.69 -5.47
CA THR A 117 -12.23 5.38 -4.60
C THR A 117 -10.88 5.54 -5.30
N VAL A 118 -10.26 4.46 -5.79
CA VAL A 118 -8.98 4.56 -6.52
C VAL A 118 -9.15 5.28 -7.85
N VAL A 119 -10.27 5.08 -8.54
CA VAL A 119 -10.59 5.87 -9.75
C VAL A 119 -10.60 7.36 -9.43
N GLY A 120 -11.28 7.77 -8.36
CA GLY A 120 -11.29 9.15 -7.91
C GLY A 120 -9.93 9.67 -7.46
N TYR A 121 -9.01 8.81 -6.99
CA TYR A 121 -7.63 9.21 -6.70
C TYR A 121 -6.82 9.45 -7.97
N VAL A 122 -6.92 8.55 -8.96
CA VAL A 122 -6.26 8.70 -10.26
C VAL A 122 -6.76 9.99 -10.94
N ASP A 123 -8.08 10.24 -10.97
CA ASP A 123 -8.66 11.45 -11.54
C ASP A 123 -8.11 12.73 -10.88
N LYS A 124 -7.97 12.73 -9.54
CA LYS A 124 -7.41 13.86 -8.79
C LYS A 124 -5.92 14.05 -9.10
N LEU A 125 -5.15 12.97 -9.25
CA LEU A 125 -3.74 13.04 -9.59
C LEU A 125 -3.52 13.54 -11.02
N ILE A 126 -4.33 13.10 -11.98
CA ILE A 126 -4.36 13.63 -13.35
C ILE A 126 -4.71 15.13 -13.33
N SER A 127 -5.77 15.50 -12.60
CA SER A 127 -6.19 16.91 -12.48
C SER A 127 -5.12 17.82 -11.88
N LYS A 128 -4.23 17.28 -11.03
CA LYS A 128 -3.08 17.99 -10.45
C LYS A 128 -1.82 17.93 -11.32
N GLY A 129 -1.83 17.21 -12.44
CA GLY A 129 -0.68 17.01 -13.32
C GLY A 129 0.39 16.08 -12.73
N ALA A 130 0.06 15.27 -11.71
CA ALA A 130 0.97 14.30 -11.11
C ALA A 130 1.03 12.97 -11.89
N ILE A 131 0.00 12.71 -12.70
CA ILE A 131 -0.13 11.60 -13.65
C ILE A 131 -0.60 12.20 -14.98
N THR A 132 -0.11 11.69 -16.11
CA THR A 132 -0.42 12.24 -17.43
C THR A 132 -1.90 12.08 -17.79
N ASP A 133 -2.37 10.84 -17.85
CA ASP A 133 -3.74 10.47 -18.23
C ASP A 133 -4.01 9.01 -17.83
N TRP A 134 -5.18 8.49 -18.19
CA TRP A 134 -5.60 7.12 -17.91
C TRP A 134 -4.89 6.05 -18.77
N ASP A 135 -4.35 6.40 -19.94
CA ASP A 135 -3.58 5.47 -20.77
C ASP A 135 -2.22 5.14 -20.13
N HIS A 136 -1.75 6.02 -19.26
CA HIS A 136 -0.50 5.88 -18.50
C HIS A 136 -0.74 5.64 -17.01
N ALA A 137 -1.94 5.21 -16.61
CA ALA A 137 -2.29 5.02 -15.21
C ALA A 137 -3.03 3.71 -14.93
N MET A 138 -2.83 3.18 -13.73
CA MET A 138 -3.60 2.05 -13.22
C MET A 138 -3.94 2.22 -11.75
N GLY A 139 -5.18 1.93 -11.40
CA GLY A 139 -5.58 1.71 -10.02
C GLY A 139 -5.32 0.27 -9.57
N LEU A 140 -4.63 0.07 -8.45
CA LEU A 140 -4.40 -1.24 -7.86
C LEU A 140 -5.00 -1.31 -6.47
N TYR A 141 -5.90 -2.28 -6.26
CA TYR A 141 -6.33 -2.68 -4.93
C TYR A 141 -5.59 -3.93 -4.48
N VAL A 142 -5.03 -3.90 -3.27
CA VAL A 142 -4.37 -5.04 -2.65
C VAL A 142 -5.13 -5.46 -1.40
N PHE A 143 -5.56 -6.72 -1.36
CA PHE A 143 -6.31 -7.29 -0.24
C PHE A 143 -5.45 -8.29 0.52
N GLY A 144 -5.34 -8.10 1.84
CA GLY A 144 -4.61 -9.00 2.72
C GLY A 144 -5.33 -10.33 2.98
N ARG A 145 -6.67 -10.32 2.99
CA ARG A 145 -7.51 -11.52 3.12
C ARG A 145 -8.66 -11.44 2.13
N THR A 146 -9.03 -12.58 1.58
CA THR A 146 -10.18 -12.73 0.67
C THR A 146 -11.27 -13.51 1.40
N ASP A 147 -12.19 -12.83 2.10
CA ASP A 147 -13.20 -13.53 2.90
C ASP A 147 -14.45 -13.90 2.08
N SER A 148 -14.80 -13.20 0.97
CA SER A 148 -15.74 -13.70 -0.07
C SER A 148 -16.21 -12.67 -1.12
N GLN A 149 -16.01 -11.36 -0.93
CA GLN A 149 -16.63 -10.33 -1.78
C GLN A 149 -15.88 -10.04 -3.07
N LEU A 150 -14.59 -10.39 -3.16
CA LEU A 150 -13.76 -10.15 -4.35
C LEU A 150 -14.29 -10.80 -5.62
N THR A 151 -14.97 -11.95 -5.49
CA THR A 151 -15.60 -12.63 -6.62
C THR A 151 -16.68 -11.77 -7.29
N GLN A 152 -17.36 -10.88 -6.54
CA GLN A 152 -18.36 -9.98 -7.11
C GLN A 152 -17.74 -8.80 -7.87
N LEU A 153 -16.58 -8.30 -7.45
CA LEU A 153 -15.89 -7.19 -8.13
C LEU A 153 -15.08 -7.60 -9.35
N ALA A 154 -14.45 -8.78 -9.32
CA ALA A 154 -13.80 -9.33 -10.50
C ALA A 154 -14.78 -9.42 -11.69
N ASN A 155 -16.08 -9.60 -11.41
CA ASN A 155 -17.14 -9.63 -12.42
C ASN A 155 -17.66 -8.23 -12.81
N SER A 156 -17.37 -7.17 -12.04
CA SER A 156 -17.81 -5.79 -12.33
C SER A 156 -16.77 -4.92 -12.99
N VAL A 157 -15.48 -5.30 -12.93
CA VAL A 157 -14.39 -4.59 -13.61
C VAL A 157 -14.35 -5.05 -15.07
N ILE A 158 -15.07 -4.31 -15.93
CA ILE A 158 -14.92 -4.39 -17.38
C ILE A 158 -13.79 -3.43 -17.75
N GLY A 159 -12.68 -3.98 -18.29
CA GLY A 159 -11.60 -3.17 -18.86
C GLY A 159 -12.07 -2.42 -20.11
N PRO A 160 -11.38 -1.34 -20.53
CA PRO A 160 -11.70 -0.67 -21.78
C PRO A 160 -11.59 -1.65 -22.95
N ARG A 161 -12.56 -1.56 -23.87
CA ARG A 161 -12.57 -2.30 -25.15
C ARG A 161 -11.54 -1.73 -26.11
#